data_AF-A0A1G2Y0V5-F1
#
_entry.id   AF-A0A1G2Y0V5-F1
#
_cell.length_a   1.000
_cell.length_b   1.000
_cell.length_c   1.000
_cell.angle_alpha   90.00
_cell.angle_beta   90.00
_cell.angle_gamma   90.00
#
_symmetry.space_group_name_H-M   'P 1'
#
loop_
_entity.id
_entity.type
_entity.pdbx_description
1 polymer ?
#
loop_
_entity_poly.entity_id
_entity_poly.type
_entity_poly.pdbx_seq_one_letter_code
_entity_poly.pdbx_strand_id
1 'polypeptide(L)'
;MSEKQFNIETEMDDLRKELENFQQEKERVRAIVGKIGGVPTYHSKLANIIFIIVLVVSVIISLIGGEKIRSLMIEAAVIALSIKIIYMIHCQTKVNHFKLWMLSSIEWRLNEIMKLVRKSENNKT
;
A
#
# COMPACT_ATOMS: atom_id res chain seq x y z
N MET A 1 -23.14 -37.96 -26.73
CA MET A 1 -22.27 -36.76 -26.90
C MET A 1 -22.71 -35.59 -26.00
N SER A 2 -24.00 -35.48 -25.65
CA SER A 2 -24.56 -34.40 -24.80
C SER A 2 -24.09 -34.36 -23.34
N GLU A 3 -23.83 -35.51 -22.70
CA GLU A 3 -23.53 -35.59 -21.26
C GLU A 3 -22.16 -35.02 -20.88
N LYS A 4 -21.13 -35.24 -21.71
CA LYS A 4 -19.78 -34.70 -21.49
C LYS A 4 -19.74 -33.18 -21.66
N GLN A 5 -20.50 -32.63 -22.61
CA GLN A 5 -20.59 -31.17 -22.78
C GLN A 5 -21.30 -30.52 -21.60
N PHE A 6 -22.40 -31.11 -21.12
CA PHE A 6 -23.11 -30.63 -19.92
C PHE A 6 -22.22 -30.64 -18.67
N ASN A 7 -21.42 -31.70 -18.46
CA ASN A 7 -20.55 -31.78 -17.29
C ASN A 7 -19.38 -30.77 -17.35
N ILE A 8 -18.78 -30.56 -18.52
CA ILE A 8 -17.72 -29.55 -18.71
C ILE A 8 -18.28 -28.14 -18.51
N GLU A 9 -19.49 -27.88 -19.00
CA GLU A 9 -20.14 -26.57 -18.86
C GLU A 9 -20.49 -26.26 -17.41
N THR A 10 -20.90 -27.27 -16.63
CA THR A 10 -21.16 -27.16 -15.19
C THR A 10 -19.87 -26.91 -14.41
N GLU A 11 -18.80 -27.65 -14.70
CA GLU A 11 -17.48 -27.46 -14.06
C GLU A 11 -16.91 -26.06 -14.40
N MET A 12 -17.08 -25.59 -15.64
CA MET A 12 -16.66 -24.25 -16.03
C MET A 12 -17.43 -23.14 -15.31
N ASP A 13 -18.71 -23.36 -15.03
CA ASP A 13 -19.55 -22.41 -14.29
C ASP A 13 -19.18 -22.38 -12.80
N ASP A 14 -18.90 -23.54 -12.20
CA ASP A 14 -18.41 -23.65 -10.83
C ASP A 14 -17.04 -22.99 -10.66
N LEU A 15 -16.09 -23.23 -11.58
CA LEU A 15 -14.78 -22.56 -11.58
C LEU A 15 -14.91 -21.03 -11.71
N ARG A 16 -15.86 -20.54 -12.53
CA ARG A 16 -16.13 -19.10 -12.65
C ARG A 16 -16.64 -18.50 -11.35
N LYS A 17 -17.56 -19.19 -10.68
CA LYS A 17 -18.12 -18.79 -9.39
C LYS A 17 -17.06 -18.73 -8.30
N GLU A 18 -16.17 -19.71 -8.28
CA GLU A 18 -15.04 -19.74 -7.36
C GLU A 18 -14.09 -18.55 -7.63
N LEU A 19 -13.77 -18.29 -8.89
CA LEU A 19 -12.92 -17.16 -9.28
C LEU A 19 -13.52 -15.81 -8.89
N GLU A 20 -14.84 -15.65 -9.02
CA GLU A 20 -15.56 -14.43 -8.65
C GLU A 20 -15.56 -14.21 -7.13
N ASN A 21 -15.73 -15.29 -6.35
CA ASN A 21 -15.55 -15.25 -4.89
C ASN A 21 -14.12 -14.87 -4.50
N PHE A 22 -13.11 -15.43 -5.17
CA PHE A 22 -11.70 -15.06 -4.93
C PHE A 22 -11.42 -13.59 -5.24
N GLN A 23 -12.01 -13.05 -6.31
CA GLN A 23 -11.89 -11.63 -6.66
C GLN A 23 -12.49 -10.74 -5.56
N GLN A 24 -13.69 -11.07 -5.07
CA GLN A 24 -14.32 -10.32 -3.98
C GLN A 24 -13.52 -10.37 -2.67
N GLU A 25 -13.00 -11.54 -2.30
CA GLU A 25 -12.16 -11.66 -1.10
C GLU A 25 -10.86 -10.87 -1.24
N LYS A 26 -10.22 -10.94 -2.41
CA LYS A 26 -9.02 -10.16 -2.72
C LYS A 26 -9.29 -8.66 -2.62
N GLU A 27 -10.45 -8.19 -3.06
CA GLU A 27 -10.85 -6.79 -3.00
C GLU A 27 -11.14 -6.34 -1.56
N ARG A 28 -11.78 -7.19 -0.75
CA ARG A 28 -11.97 -6.94 0.70
C ARG A 28 -10.63 -6.87 1.43
N VAL A 29 -9.72 -7.82 1.17
CA VAL A 29 -8.38 -7.81 1.75
C VAL A 29 -7.64 -6.53 1.33
N ARG A 30 -7.69 -6.15 0.05
CA ARG A 30 -7.11 -4.89 -0.44
C ARG A 30 -7.73 -3.67 0.27
N ALA A 31 -9.04 -3.64 0.48
CA ALA A 31 -9.71 -2.54 1.17
C ALA A 31 -9.29 -2.44 2.63
N ILE A 32 -9.16 -3.57 3.34
CA ILE A 32 -8.67 -3.62 4.72
C ILE A 32 -7.21 -3.17 4.80
N VAL A 33 -6.36 -3.68 3.90
CA VAL A 33 -4.96 -3.27 3.76
C VAL A 33 -4.85 -1.78 3.44
N GLY A 34 -5.71 -1.25 2.57
CA GLY A 34 -5.78 0.17 2.23
C GLY A 34 -6.28 1.05 3.38
N LYS A 35 -7.17 0.53 4.23
CA LYS A 35 -7.67 1.23 5.43
C LYS A 35 -6.62 1.30 6.53
N ILE A 36 -5.77 0.28 6.66
CA ILE A 36 -4.66 0.23 7.62
C ILE A 36 -3.44 1.02 7.11
N GLY A 37 -3.19 0.96 5.79
CA GLY A 37 -2.13 1.70 5.11
C GLY A 37 -2.40 3.19 4.96
N GLY A 38 -3.60 3.67 5.32
CA GLY A 38 -4.03 5.03 5.04
C GLY A 38 -4.15 5.25 3.53
N VAL A 39 -5.31 4.99 2.97
CA VAL A 39 -5.65 5.50 1.63
C VAL A 39 -5.33 7.00 1.60
N PRO A 40 -4.59 7.51 0.59
CA PRO A 40 -4.30 8.93 0.49
C PRO A 40 -5.63 9.66 0.28
N THR A 41 -6.22 10.08 1.39
CA THR A 41 -7.44 10.87 1.44
C THR A 41 -7.24 12.14 0.61
N TYR A 42 -8.32 12.66 0.02
CA TYR A 42 -8.28 13.93 -0.71
C TYR A 42 -7.57 15.06 0.09
N HIS A 43 -7.69 15.06 1.42
CA HIS A 43 -6.99 15.99 2.30
C HIS A 43 -5.45 15.88 2.28
N SER A 44 -4.88 14.68 2.18
CA SER A 44 -3.42 14.52 2.09
C SER A 44 -2.88 14.91 0.71
N LYS A 45 -3.64 14.68 -0.36
CA LYS A 45 -3.32 15.24 -1.69
C LYS A 45 -3.37 16.77 -1.69
N LEU A 46 -4.40 17.35 -1.07
CA LEU A 46 -4.56 18.80 -0.94
C LEU A 46 -3.43 19.43 -0.12
N ALA A 47 -3.08 18.85 1.02
CA ALA A 47 -1.94 19.29 1.83
C ALA A 47 -0.60 19.19 1.07
N ASN A 48 -0.47 18.22 0.17
CA ASN A 48 0.71 18.13 -0.69
C ASN A 48 0.80 19.25 -1.71
N ILE A 49 -0.32 19.55 -2.38
CA ILE A 49 -0.42 20.65 -3.34
C ILE A 49 -0.15 22.00 -2.66
N ILE A 50 -0.78 22.26 -1.51
CA ILE A 50 -0.58 23.49 -0.74
C ILE A 50 0.89 23.67 -0.37
N PHE A 51 1.58 22.61 0.05
CA PHE A 51 2.98 22.69 0.41
C PHE A 51 3.88 23.00 -0.79
N ILE A 52 3.60 22.43 -1.97
CA ILE A 52 4.33 22.76 -3.20
C ILE A 52 4.14 24.23 -3.54
N ILE A 53 2.90 24.74 -3.44
CA ILE A 53 2.61 26.16 -3.66
C ILE A 53 3.40 27.03 -2.68
N VAL A 54 3.41 26.70 -1.38
CA VAL A 54 4.18 27.44 -0.36
C VAL A 54 5.68 27.44 -0.67
N LEU A 55 6.25 26.31 -1.09
CA LEU A 55 7.66 26.25 -1.47
C LEU A 55 7.96 27.10 -2.72
N VAL A 56 7.13 27.00 -3.76
CA VAL A 56 7.30 27.78 -5.00
C VAL A 56 7.20 29.28 -4.70
N VAL A 57 6.20 29.69 -3.92
CA VAL A 57 6.03 31.09 -3.51
C VAL A 57 7.20 31.58 -2.66
N SER A 58 7.68 30.76 -1.72
CA SER A 58 8.86 31.08 -0.90
C SER A 58 10.10 31.31 -1.76
N VAL A 59 10.34 30.46 -2.77
CA VAL A 59 11.45 30.62 -3.71
C VAL A 59 11.30 31.88 -4.58
N ILE A 60 10.10 32.17 -5.09
CA ILE A 60 9.84 33.38 -5.91
C ILE A 60 10.09 34.65 -5.10
N ILE A 61 9.57 34.73 -3.87
CA ILE A 61 9.79 35.87 -2.99
C ILE A 61 11.28 35.98 -2.62
N SER A 62 11.98 34.87 -2.48
CA SER A 62 13.42 34.85 -2.21
C SER A 62 14.26 35.36 -3.41
N LEU A 63 13.80 35.15 -4.65
CA LEU A 63 14.46 35.70 -5.84
C LEU A 63 14.25 37.21 -5.99
N ILE A 64 13.11 37.73 -5.54
CA ILE A 64 12.76 39.15 -5.66
C ILE A 64 13.23 39.96 -4.43
N GLY A 65 13.29 39.33 -3.25
CA GLY A 65 13.75 39.92 -2.01
C GLY A 65 15.27 40.07 -1.97
N GLY A 66 15.76 41.23 -1.52
CA GLY A 66 17.19 41.51 -1.42
C GLY A 66 18.00 40.49 -0.60
N GLU A 67 19.33 40.59 -0.69
CA GLU A 67 20.28 39.53 -0.26
C GLU A 67 20.08 38.99 1.16
N LYS A 68 19.71 39.86 2.12
CA LYS A 68 19.44 39.44 3.51
C LYS A 68 18.17 38.62 3.67
N ILE A 69 17.10 38.98 2.95
CA ILE A 69 15.81 38.27 3.01
C ILE A 69 15.90 36.94 2.25
N ARG A 70 16.69 36.91 1.17
CA ARG A 70 16.95 35.71 0.37
C ARG A 70 17.53 34.57 1.20
N SER A 71 18.55 34.83 2.00
CA SER A 71 19.21 33.79 2.82
C SER A 71 18.24 33.20 3.87
N LEU A 72 17.51 34.06 4.58
CA LEU A 72 16.54 33.63 5.61
C LEU A 72 15.38 32.83 5.02
N MET A 73 14.88 33.22 3.84
CA MET A 73 13.81 32.50 3.15
C MET A 73 14.22 31.09 2.70
N ILE A 74 15.44 30.95 2.18
CA ILE A 74 15.95 29.65 1.74
C ILE A 74 16.13 28.72 2.94
N GLU A 75 16.71 29.21 4.05
CA GLU A 75 16.83 28.43 5.29
C GLU A 75 15.45 28.00 5.83
N ALA A 76 14.48 28.93 5.86
CA ALA A 76 13.11 28.61 6.28
C ALA A 76 12.44 27.56 5.37
N ALA A 77 12.65 27.63 4.06
CA ALA A 77 12.14 26.66 3.11
C ALA A 77 12.75 25.25 3.34
N VAL A 78 14.05 25.18 3.61
CA VAL A 78 14.75 23.92 3.90
C VAL A 78 14.26 23.31 5.22
N ILE A 79 14.02 24.12 6.25
CA ILE A 79 13.46 23.65 7.53
C ILE A 79 12.04 23.11 7.31
N ALA A 80 11.19 23.83 6.58
CA ALA A 80 9.83 23.38 6.27
C ALA A 80 9.83 22.07 5.45
N LEU A 81 10.75 21.92 4.49
CA LEU A 81 10.97 20.67 3.74
C LEU A 81 11.32 19.52 4.67
N SER A 82 12.25 19.75 5.60
CA SER A 82 12.74 18.74 6.54
C SER A 82 11.61 18.25 7.45
N ILE A 83 10.82 19.18 8.01
CA ILE A 83 9.65 18.85 8.85
C ILE A 83 8.64 18.01 8.04
N LYS A 84 8.40 18.35 6.77
CA LYS A 84 7.48 17.57 5.94
C LYS A 84 7.97 16.16 5.65
N ILE A 85 9.27 15.99 5.40
CA ILE A 85 9.86 14.66 5.20
C ILE A 85 9.66 13.81 6.46
N ILE A 86 9.93 14.38 7.65
CA ILE A 86 9.70 13.71 8.94
C ILE A 86 8.23 13.32 9.09
N TYR A 87 7.31 14.24 8.79
CA TYR A 87 5.87 13.97 8.85
C TYR A 87 5.45 12.84 7.89
N MET A 88 5.99 12.84 6.66
CA MET A 88 5.73 11.79 5.68
C MET A 88 6.22 10.44 6.17
N ILE A 89 7.45 10.37 6.70
CA ILE A 89 8.03 9.13 7.26
C ILE A 89 7.17 8.62 8.42
N HIS A 90 6.79 9.50 9.34
CA HIS A 90 5.92 9.15 10.46
C HIS A 90 4.56 8.60 10.00
N CYS A 91 3.98 9.17 8.93
CA CYS A 91 2.75 8.66 8.34
C CYS A 91 2.93 7.27 7.68
N GLN A 92 4.12 6.99 7.14
CA GLN A 92 4.45 5.70 6.50
C GLN A 92 4.72 4.56 7.50
N THR A 93 5.09 4.86 8.75
CA THR A 93 5.42 3.86 9.79
C THR A 93 4.30 2.85 10.03
N LYS A 94 3.04 3.29 10.04
CA LYS A 94 1.88 2.40 10.25
C LYS A 94 1.72 1.38 9.12
N VAL A 95 1.94 1.82 7.88
CA VAL A 95 1.89 0.95 6.69
C VAL A 95 3.02 -0.07 6.74
N ASN A 96 4.23 0.38 7.13
CA ASN A 96 5.39 -0.50 7.18
C ASN A 96 5.25 -1.59 8.24
N HIS A 97 4.77 -1.23 9.43
CA HIS A 97 4.44 -2.19 10.48
C HIS A 97 3.40 -3.21 10.01
N PHE A 98 2.37 -2.74 9.31
CA PHE A 98 1.36 -3.64 8.76
C PHE A 98 1.92 -4.58 7.68
N LYS A 99 2.77 -4.09 6.77
CA LYS A 99 3.47 -4.92 5.78
C LYS A 99 4.29 -6.03 6.45
N LEU A 100 5.03 -5.69 7.50
CA LEU A 100 5.82 -6.65 8.28
C LEU A 100 4.92 -7.68 8.97
N TRP A 101 3.87 -7.23 9.67
CA TRP A 101 2.93 -8.13 10.36
C TRP A 101 2.27 -9.13 9.40
N MET A 102 1.88 -8.66 8.21
CA MET A 102 1.31 -9.50 7.16
C MET A 102 2.33 -10.51 6.63
N LEU A 103 3.57 -10.10 6.37
CA LEU A 103 4.64 -10.99 5.91
C LEU A 103 4.91 -12.10 6.93
N SER A 104 5.03 -11.77 8.22
CA SER A 104 5.22 -12.76 9.29
C SER A 104 4.03 -13.73 9.41
N SER A 105 2.81 -13.24 9.19
CA SER A 105 1.61 -14.10 9.20
C SER A 105 1.60 -15.10 8.04
N ILE A 106 2.02 -14.65 6.86
CA ILE A 106 2.17 -15.51 5.68
C ILE A 106 3.30 -16.52 5.87
N GLU A 107 4.45 -16.07 6.36
CA GLU A 107 5.60 -16.94 6.64
C GLU A 107 5.24 -18.08 7.60
N TRP A 108 4.53 -17.75 8.70
CA TRP A 108 4.07 -18.75 9.66
C TRP A 108 3.10 -19.76 9.03
N ARG A 109 2.11 -19.28 8.26
CA ARG A 109 1.15 -20.15 7.54
C ARG A 109 1.84 -21.05 6.53
N LEU A 110 2.79 -20.52 5.77
CA LEU A 110 3.53 -21.25 4.74
C LEU A 110 4.41 -22.33 5.37
N ASN A 111 5.02 -22.05 6.52
CA ASN A 111 5.78 -23.03 7.29
C ASN A 111 4.91 -24.18 7.80
N GLU A 112 3.70 -23.91 8.29
CA GLU A 112 2.75 -24.96 8.71
C GLU A 112 2.32 -25.86 7.54
N ILE A 113 2.04 -25.26 6.38
CA ILE A 113 1.73 -26.02 5.15
C ILE A 113 2.92 -26.90 4.77
N MET A 114 4.16 -26.37 4.80
CA MET A 114 5.36 -27.16 4.53
C MET A 114 5.51 -28.36 5.47
N LYS A 115 5.19 -28.21 6.77
CA LYS A 115 5.20 -29.33 7.72
C LYS A 115 4.16 -30.39 7.37
N LEU A 116 2.95 -29.97 6.99
CA LEU A 116 1.87 -30.89 6.59
C LEU A 116 2.25 -31.66 5.32
N VAL A 117 2.81 -30.98 4.32
CA VAL A 117 3.29 -31.60 3.07
C VAL A 117 4.35 -32.64 3.38
N ARG A 118 5.38 -32.29 4.17
CA ARG A 118 6.46 -33.20 4.55
C ARG A 118 5.97 -34.41 5.37
N LYS A 119 4.97 -34.22 6.24
CA LYS A 119 4.32 -35.32 6.97
C LYS A 119 3.55 -36.24 6.04
N SER A 120 2.88 -35.70 5.01
CA SER A 120 2.16 -36.50 4.02
C SER A 120 3.09 -37.32 3.12
N GLU A 121 4.28 -36.79 2.83
CA GLU A 121 5.31 -37.44 2.03
C GLU A 121 5.96 -38.61 2.79
N ASN A 122 6.30 -38.39 4.07
CA ASN A 122 6.83 -39.45 4.95
C ASN A 122 5.82 -40.55 5.29
N ASN A 123 4.51 -40.29 5.23
CA ASN A 123 3.48 -41.30 5.52
C ASN A 123 3.09 -42.13 4.27
N LYS A 124 3.66 -41.82 3.10
CA LYS A 124 3.54 -42.60 1.86
C LYS A 124 4.74 -43.51 1.60
N THR A 125 5.77 -43.44 2.44
CA THR A 125 6.96 -44.33 2.40
C THR A 125 6.84 -45.33 3.54
#